data_AF-A0A1X7STJ3-F1
#
_entry.id   AF-A0A1X7STJ3-F1
#
_cell.length_a   1.000
_cell.length_b   1.000
_cell.length_c   1.000
_cell.angle_alpha   90.00
_cell.angle_beta   90.00
_cell.angle_gamma   90.00
#
_symmetry.space_group_name_H-M   'P 1'
#
loop_
_entity.id
_entity.type
_entity.pdbx_description
1 polymer ?
#
loop_
_entity_poly.entity_id
_entity_poly.type
_entity_poly.pdbx_seq_one_letter_code
_entity_poly.pdbx_strand_id
1 'polypeptide(L)'
;MNAILILFLLFKVACAKLDPIPDADDKLHVYALPVGQGDCTVIQCPKANLQDTKGLVTIIDAGSLNNVGIDAKGIEEFLAGTKINFVVLTHSDKDHYKYMNDVLKSYYEKVKEKVAVYHPCDWSSYRISEDYADPKKIPHCVGIADCKQQASELEVCPGVAKLSFVVSAYKECGSKDKAENEDSLVSKITFNTISALITGDFELKKDDDMKKFLNIAKQDLQSQIYKLSHHGSYGANPVPFLDAVGASYVFSSSGFRYGHPRCELYDHYYKNKLLDNTVDDHLYTCFNHIGSNKYNPNSFNTKKAIYVTSVYKPDFTHWTREYYIVKFNIDAGGNIGVELKQVLMN
;
A
#
# COMPACT_ATOMS: atom_id res chain seq x y z
N MET A 1 -10.29 -41.28 -50.32
CA MET A 1 -10.86 -39.92 -50.14
C MET A 1 -10.46 -39.47 -48.74
N ASN A 2 -9.36 -38.74 -48.62
CA ASN A 2 -8.76 -38.36 -47.33
C ASN A 2 -9.43 -37.07 -46.84
N ALA A 3 -10.14 -37.13 -45.72
CA ALA A 3 -10.59 -35.95 -45.00
C ALA A 3 -9.64 -35.74 -43.80
N ILE A 4 -8.73 -34.77 -43.93
CA ILE A 4 -7.93 -34.28 -42.81
C ILE A 4 -8.82 -33.33 -42.02
N LEU A 5 -9.21 -33.73 -40.82
CA LEU A 5 -9.95 -32.88 -39.88
C LEU A 5 -8.92 -32.05 -39.08
N ILE A 6 -8.70 -30.80 -39.49
CA ILE A 6 -7.87 -29.85 -38.73
C ILE A 6 -8.74 -29.28 -37.61
N LEU A 7 -8.54 -29.80 -36.39
CA LEU A 7 -9.13 -29.26 -35.17
C LEU A 7 -8.38 -27.97 -34.80
N PHE A 8 -8.90 -26.82 -35.21
CA PHE A 8 -8.44 -25.52 -34.72
C PHE A 8 -8.82 -25.38 -33.24
N LEU A 9 -7.87 -25.64 -32.34
CA LEU A 9 -7.93 -25.11 -30.98
C LEU A 9 -7.76 -23.59 -31.06
N LEU A 10 -8.88 -22.88 -31.17
CA LEU A 10 -8.95 -21.45 -30.85
C LEU A 10 -8.74 -21.33 -29.33
N PHE A 11 -7.50 -21.30 -28.88
CA PHE A 11 -7.18 -20.65 -27.61
C PHE A 11 -7.54 -19.18 -27.79
N LYS A 12 -8.74 -18.81 -27.37
CA LYS A 12 -9.01 -17.41 -27.02
C LYS A 12 -7.97 -17.09 -25.95
N VAL A 13 -6.96 -16.32 -26.34
CA VAL A 13 -6.16 -15.54 -25.39
C VAL A 13 -7.14 -14.54 -24.81
N ALA A 14 -7.93 -14.98 -23.84
CA ALA A 14 -8.67 -14.08 -23.00
C ALA A 14 -7.59 -13.34 -22.22
N CYS A 15 -7.35 -12.07 -22.53
CA CYS A 15 -6.62 -11.21 -21.62
C CYS A 15 -7.33 -11.34 -20.27
N ALA A 16 -6.74 -12.06 -19.31
CA ALA A 16 -7.23 -12.14 -17.95
C ALA A 16 -7.42 -10.71 -17.45
N LYS A 17 -8.67 -10.29 -17.33
CA LYS A 17 -9.07 -9.03 -16.72
C LYS A 17 -8.96 -9.20 -15.22
N LEU A 18 -8.44 -8.22 -14.50
CA LEU A 18 -8.47 -8.30 -13.04
C LEU A 18 -9.94 -8.22 -12.59
N ASP A 19 -10.32 -9.13 -11.69
CA ASP A 19 -11.66 -9.07 -11.08
C ASP A 19 -11.85 -7.73 -10.37
N PRO A 20 -13.01 -7.06 -10.54
CA PRO A 20 -13.36 -5.91 -9.75
C PRO A 20 -13.32 -6.22 -8.26
N ILE A 21 -13.10 -5.17 -7.46
CA ILE A 21 -13.20 -5.21 -6.01
C ILE A 21 -14.53 -5.88 -5.60
N PRO A 22 -14.54 -6.75 -4.58
CA PRO A 22 -15.78 -7.34 -4.09
C PRO A 22 -16.82 -6.29 -3.69
N ASP A 23 -18.09 -6.68 -3.66
CA ASP A 23 -19.14 -5.83 -3.10
C ASP A 23 -18.82 -5.54 -1.63
N ALA A 24 -19.14 -4.33 -1.17
CA ALA A 24 -18.96 -3.95 0.22
C ALA A 24 -19.85 -4.82 1.12
N ASP A 25 -19.29 -5.31 2.22
CA ASP A 25 -19.98 -6.05 3.28
C ASP A 25 -19.96 -5.23 4.59
N ASP A 26 -20.20 -5.83 5.75
CA ASP A 26 -20.22 -5.14 7.04
C ASP A 26 -18.83 -4.82 7.62
N LYS A 27 -17.75 -5.01 6.84
CA LYS A 27 -16.36 -4.85 7.29
C LYS A 27 -15.66 -3.69 6.58
N LEU A 28 -14.68 -3.11 7.26
CA LEU A 28 -13.70 -2.23 6.62
C LEU A 28 -12.65 -3.13 5.96
N HIS A 29 -12.38 -2.91 4.68
CA HIS A 29 -11.35 -3.65 3.97
C HIS A 29 -10.14 -2.77 3.66
N VAL A 30 -8.94 -3.28 3.89
CA VAL A 30 -7.68 -2.67 3.45
C VAL A 30 -7.02 -3.62 2.46
N TYR A 31 -6.83 -3.17 1.23
CA TYR A 31 -6.23 -3.93 0.15
C TYR A 31 -4.84 -3.37 -0.16
N ALA A 32 -3.82 -4.22 -0.19
CA ALA A 32 -2.55 -3.92 -0.82
C ALA A 32 -2.54 -4.53 -2.23
N LEU A 33 -2.45 -3.67 -3.25
CA LEU A 33 -2.50 -4.08 -4.64
C LEU A 33 -1.09 -4.37 -5.18
N PRO A 34 -0.89 -5.46 -5.95
CA PRO A 34 0.42 -5.85 -6.43
C PRO A 34 0.84 -5.05 -7.68
N VAL A 35 1.17 -3.77 -7.50
CA VAL A 35 1.64 -2.86 -8.57
C VAL A 35 3.11 -3.06 -8.94
N GLY A 36 3.77 -4.07 -8.39
CA GLY A 36 5.18 -4.38 -8.66
C GLY A 36 6.12 -3.65 -7.71
N GLN A 37 7.11 -2.94 -8.26
CA GLN A 37 8.04 -2.15 -7.45
C GLN A 37 7.41 -0.79 -7.13
N GLY A 38 6.40 -0.78 -6.25
CA GLY A 38 5.76 0.43 -5.74
C GLY A 38 4.55 0.12 -4.88
N ASP A 39 3.84 1.16 -4.45
CA ASP A 39 2.71 1.04 -3.52
C ASP A 39 1.37 1.39 -4.16
N CYS A 40 0.36 0.64 -3.73
CA CYS A 40 -1.04 1.02 -3.91
C CYS A 40 -1.89 0.34 -2.83
N THR A 41 -2.45 1.16 -1.93
CA THR A 41 -3.35 0.70 -0.87
C THR A 41 -4.75 1.26 -1.13
N VAL A 42 -5.76 0.40 -1.10
CA VAL A 42 -7.17 0.80 -1.24
C VAL A 42 -7.91 0.47 0.06
N ILE A 43 -8.66 1.42 0.59
CA ILE A 43 -9.52 1.24 1.76
C ILE A 43 -10.96 1.29 1.27
N GLN A 44 -11.72 0.22 1.47
CA GLN A 44 -13.14 0.14 1.13
C GLN A 44 -13.98 0.20 2.39
N CYS A 45 -14.94 1.11 2.40
CA CYS A 45 -15.85 1.27 3.53
C CYS A 45 -16.76 0.06 3.71
N PRO A 46 -17.16 -0.22 4.96
CA PRO A 46 -18.32 -1.07 5.19
C PRO A 46 -19.51 -0.54 4.41
N LYS A 47 -20.41 -1.44 4.04
CA LYS A 47 -21.65 -1.16 3.36
C LYS A 47 -22.48 -0.18 4.21
N ALA A 48 -22.41 1.10 3.87
CA ALA A 48 -23.42 2.04 4.29
C ALA A 48 -24.73 1.63 3.62
N ASN A 49 -25.84 1.64 4.37
CA ASN A 49 -27.17 1.47 3.78
C ASN A 49 -27.30 2.47 2.62
N LEU A 50 -27.16 2.05 1.35
CA LEU A 50 -27.66 2.64 0.11
C LEU A 50 -26.98 2.04 -1.16
N GLN A 51 -27.65 2.28 -2.28
CA GLN A 51 -27.53 1.85 -3.69
C GLN A 51 -26.16 1.51 -4.33
N ASP A 52 -25.02 1.89 -3.76
CA ASP A 52 -23.69 1.67 -4.36
C ASP A 52 -23.07 0.36 -3.85
N THR A 53 -23.24 -0.75 -4.59
CA THR A 53 -22.85 -2.09 -4.13
C THR A 53 -21.35 -2.25 -3.86
N LYS A 54 -20.49 -1.54 -4.60
CA LYS A 54 -19.03 -1.52 -4.38
C LYS A 54 -18.59 -0.57 -3.27
N GLY A 55 -19.44 0.39 -2.91
CA GLY A 55 -19.18 1.34 -1.84
C GLY A 55 -18.19 2.46 -2.18
N LEU A 56 -17.81 3.17 -1.12
CA LEU A 56 -16.88 4.29 -1.11
C LEU A 56 -15.46 3.80 -0.81
N VAL A 57 -14.47 4.30 -1.54
CA VAL A 57 -13.06 3.91 -1.36
C VAL A 57 -12.13 5.12 -1.20
N THR A 58 -11.09 4.96 -0.39
CA THR A 58 -9.94 5.86 -0.31
C THR A 58 -8.72 5.14 -0.88
N ILE A 59 -7.88 5.84 -1.63
CA ILE A 59 -6.65 5.28 -2.20
C ILE A 59 -5.45 5.99 -1.56
N ILE A 60 -4.46 5.21 -1.13
CA ILE A 60 -3.17 5.72 -0.66
C ILE A 60 -2.10 5.16 -1.61
N ASP A 61 -1.49 6.05 -2.36
CA ASP A 61 -0.56 5.76 -3.47
C ASP A 61 -1.16 4.93 -4.62
N ALA A 62 -0.60 5.10 -5.81
CA ALA A 62 -0.79 4.24 -6.97
C ALA A 62 0.39 4.44 -7.94
N GLY A 63 1.47 3.69 -7.75
CA GLY A 63 2.64 3.83 -8.61
C GLY A 63 3.49 2.57 -8.73
N SER A 64 4.37 2.59 -9.73
CA SER A 64 5.41 1.58 -9.90
C SER A 64 6.55 2.07 -10.78
N LEU A 65 7.78 1.66 -10.49
CA LEU A 65 8.94 2.02 -11.31
C LEU A 65 9.06 1.24 -12.62
N ASN A 66 8.29 0.17 -12.79
CA ASN A 66 8.35 -0.71 -13.96
C ASN A 66 6.93 -1.17 -14.34
N ASN A 67 6.82 -1.95 -15.41
CA ASN A 67 5.54 -2.52 -15.85
C ASN A 67 5.44 -3.99 -15.40
N VAL A 68 5.84 -4.29 -14.17
CA VAL A 68 5.56 -5.58 -13.54
C VAL A 68 4.54 -5.37 -12.44
N GLY A 69 3.73 -6.38 -12.12
CA GLY A 69 2.55 -6.12 -11.31
C GLY A 69 1.38 -5.61 -12.16
N ILE A 70 0.31 -5.17 -11.50
CA ILE A 70 -0.81 -4.53 -12.16
C ILE A 70 -0.46 -3.08 -12.47
N ASP A 71 -0.88 -2.59 -13.63
CA ASP A 71 -0.67 -1.22 -14.07
C ASP A 71 -1.90 -0.34 -13.74
N ALA A 72 -1.91 0.90 -14.24
CA ALA A 72 -3.05 1.81 -14.09
C ALA A 72 -4.38 1.17 -14.53
N LYS A 73 -4.37 0.42 -15.64
CA LYS A 73 -5.57 -0.26 -16.14
C LYS A 73 -6.01 -1.36 -15.18
N GLY A 74 -5.09 -2.14 -14.62
CA GLY A 74 -5.41 -3.12 -13.59
C GLY A 74 -6.04 -2.49 -12.34
N ILE A 75 -5.52 -1.34 -11.90
CA ILE A 75 -6.12 -0.57 -10.79
C ILE A 75 -7.53 -0.09 -11.17
N GLU A 76 -7.72 0.45 -12.38
CA GLU A 76 -9.05 0.87 -12.88
C GLU A 76 -10.05 -0.28 -12.97
N GLU A 77 -9.60 -1.47 -13.39
CA GLU A 77 -10.40 -2.70 -13.45
C GLU A 77 -10.81 -3.15 -12.06
N PHE A 78 -9.89 -3.11 -11.09
CA PHE A 78 -10.16 -3.40 -9.69
C PHE A 78 -11.16 -2.41 -9.09
N LEU A 79 -11.00 -1.10 -9.36
CA LEU A 79 -11.88 -0.05 -8.82
C LEU A 79 -13.23 0.07 -9.55
N ALA A 80 -13.51 -0.77 -10.54
CA ALA A 80 -14.72 -0.66 -11.35
C ALA A 80 -16.01 -0.68 -10.51
N GLY A 81 -16.80 0.39 -10.61
CA GLY A 81 -18.07 0.55 -9.90
C GLY A 81 -17.96 1.21 -8.52
N THR A 82 -16.76 1.55 -8.05
CA THR A 82 -16.55 2.27 -6.79
C THR A 82 -16.74 3.78 -6.94
N LYS A 83 -16.99 4.46 -5.81
CA LYS A 83 -16.81 5.91 -5.68
C LYS A 83 -15.51 6.20 -4.94
N ILE A 84 -14.66 7.07 -5.48
CA ILE A 84 -13.44 7.51 -4.80
C ILE A 84 -13.79 8.69 -3.89
N ASN A 85 -13.54 8.54 -2.59
CA ASN A 85 -13.70 9.58 -1.58
C ASN A 85 -12.61 10.64 -1.71
N PHE A 86 -11.38 10.22 -1.49
CA PHE A 86 -10.18 11.02 -1.66
C PHE A 86 -8.97 10.11 -1.88
N VAL A 87 -7.86 10.74 -2.27
CA VAL A 87 -6.57 10.11 -2.46
C VAL A 87 -5.56 10.71 -1.49
N VAL A 88 -4.62 9.91 -1.00
CA VAL A 88 -3.40 10.37 -0.33
C VAL A 88 -2.20 9.92 -1.16
N LEU A 89 -1.28 10.85 -1.45
CA LEU A 89 0.02 10.55 -2.03
C LEU A 89 1.07 10.76 -0.95
N THR A 90 1.78 9.69 -0.59
CA THR A 90 2.71 9.71 0.53
C THR A 90 3.90 10.60 0.23
N HIS A 91 4.50 10.47 -0.95
CA HIS A 91 5.60 11.31 -1.43
C HIS A 91 5.74 11.22 -2.96
N SER A 92 6.72 11.92 -3.52
CA SER A 92 6.79 12.22 -4.96
C SER A 92 7.70 11.30 -5.77
N ASP A 93 8.02 10.11 -5.26
CA ASP A 93 8.70 9.11 -6.06
C ASP A 93 7.70 8.33 -6.92
N LYS A 94 8.15 7.92 -8.10
CA LYS A 94 7.26 7.41 -9.17
C LYS A 94 6.56 6.12 -8.79
N ASP A 95 7.16 5.32 -7.93
CA ASP A 95 6.56 4.13 -7.33
C ASP A 95 5.36 4.40 -6.43
N HIS A 96 5.04 5.68 -6.16
CA HIS A 96 3.92 6.05 -5.29
C HIS A 96 2.81 6.79 -6.05
N TYR A 97 3.11 7.47 -7.16
CA TYR A 97 2.07 8.26 -7.86
C TYR A 97 1.88 7.93 -9.35
N LYS A 98 2.81 7.22 -10.00
CA LYS A 98 2.90 7.19 -11.48
C LYS A 98 1.61 6.79 -12.18
N TYR A 99 0.81 5.89 -11.60
CA TYR A 99 -0.45 5.43 -12.17
C TYR A 99 -1.64 6.31 -11.78
N MET A 100 -1.50 7.13 -10.74
CA MET A 100 -2.59 7.95 -10.20
C MET A 100 -3.17 8.92 -11.24
N ASN A 101 -2.33 9.47 -12.12
CA ASN A 101 -2.78 10.37 -13.18
C ASN A 101 -3.85 9.73 -14.07
N ASP A 102 -3.59 8.51 -14.53
CA ASP A 102 -4.47 7.78 -15.45
C ASP A 102 -5.72 7.26 -14.71
N VAL A 103 -5.55 6.78 -13.48
CA VAL A 103 -6.65 6.36 -12.60
C VAL A 103 -7.64 7.52 -12.37
N LEU A 104 -7.16 8.70 -11.99
CA LEU A 104 -8.01 9.87 -11.74
C LEU A 104 -8.65 10.41 -13.02
N LYS A 105 -7.92 10.41 -14.15
CA LYS A 105 -8.49 10.80 -15.44
C LYS A 105 -9.64 9.87 -15.84
N SER A 106 -9.43 8.56 -15.78
CA SER A 106 -10.44 7.54 -16.11
C SER A 106 -11.66 7.62 -15.19
N TYR A 107 -11.45 7.89 -13.90
CA TYR A 107 -12.53 8.13 -12.94
C TYR A 107 -13.33 9.40 -13.29
N TYR A 108 -12.63 10.52 -13.49
CA TYR A 108 -13.25 11.80 -13.86
C TYR A 108 -14.04 11.70 -15.17
N GLU A 109 -13.54 10.99 -16.17
CA GLU A 109 -14.27 10.78 -17.43
C GLU A 109 -15.63 10.12 -17.22
N LYS A 110 -15.78 9.28 -16.18
CA LYS A 110 -17.03 8.58 -15.84
C LYS A 110 -17.96 9.41 -14.95
N VAL A 111 -17.43 10.07 -13.91
CA VAL A 111 -18.26 10.73 -12.89
C VAL A 111 -18.33 12.25 -13.01
N LYS A 112 -17.42 12.88 -13.76
CA LYS A 112 -17.30 14.33 -13.97
C LYS A 112 -17.06 15.15 -12.69
N GLU A 113 -16.44 14.54 -11.69
CA GLU A 113 -16.11 15.16 -10.39
C GLU A 113 -14.61 15.02 -10.11
N LYS A 114 -13.98 16.11 -9.66
CA LYS A 114 -12.58 16.09 -9.22
C LYS A 114 -12.47 15.34 -7.90
N VAL A 115 -11.34 14.67 -7.69
CA VAL A 115 -11.03 13.97 -6.44
C VAL A 115 -10.04 14.78 -5.62
N ALA A 116 -10.31 14.97 -4.33
CA ALA A 116 -9.35 15.58 -3.42
C ALA A 116 -8.10 14.69 -3.28
N VAL A 117 -6.91 15.27 -3.47
CA VAL A 117 -5.63 14.54 -3.37
C VAL A 117 -4.76 15.20 -2.32
N TYR A 118 -4.54 14.52 -1.20
CA TYR A 118 -3.69 15.01 -0.11
C TYR A 118 -2.22 14.66 -0.35
N HIS A 119 -1.32 15.62 -0.17
CA HIS A 119 0.12 15.44 -0.43
C HIS A 119 0.98 16.36 0.47
N PRO A 120 2.23 16.01 0.80
CA PRO A 120 3.06 16.79 1.73
C PRO A 120 3.73 18.04 1.11
N CYS A 121 4.16 17.96 -0.15
CA CYS A 121 5.06 18.95 -0.77
C CYS A 121 4.48 19.55 -2.06
N ASP A 122 5.27 20.21 -2.91
CA ASP A 122 4.78 20.88 -4.11
C ASP A 122 4.09 19.92 -5.10
N TRP A 123 2.91 20.32 -5.57
CA TRP A 123 2.06 19.51 -6.45
C TRP A 123 2.72 19.21 -7.80
N SER A 124 3.57 20.11 -8.31
CA SER A 124 4.24 19.92 -9.61
C SER A 124 5.17 18.70 -9.65
N SER A 125 5.59 18.19 -8.48
CA SER A 125 6.40 16.98 -8.36
C SER A 125 5.63 15.69 -8.74
N TYR A 126 4.31 15.68 -8.66
CA TYR A 126 3.47 14.51 -8.88
C TYR A 126 2.99 14.34 -10.33
N ARG A 127 3.15 15.34 -11.21
CA ARG A 127 2.78 15.26 -12.64
C ARG A 127 1.34 14.75 -12.89
N ILE A 128 0.40 15.12 -12.02
CA ILE A 128 -1.03 14.81 -12.13
C ILE A 128 -1.78 16.08 -12.52
N SER A 129 -2.68 16.02 -13.51
CA SER A 129 -3.46 17.21 -13.92
C SER A 129 -4.49 17.62 -12.86
N GLU A 130 -4.60 18.93 -12.64
CA GLU A 130 -5.64 19.54 -11.81
C GLU A 130 -7.01 19.54 -12.49
N ASP A 131 -7.13 19.10 -13.75
CA ASP A 131 -8.43 18.96 -14.43
C ASP A 131 -9.34 17.94 -13.73
N TYR A 132 -8.75 16.93 -13.09
CA TYR A 132 -9.44 15.85 -12.39
C TYR A 132 -8.98 15.64 -10.93
N ALA A 133 -7.88 16.28 -10.52
CA ALA A 133 -7.42 16.29 -9.14
C ALA A 133 -7.67 17.66 -8.49
N ASP A 134 -8.04 17.65 -7.22
CA ASP A 134 -8.09 18.83 -6.34
C ASP A 134 -6.98 18.70 -5.28
N PRO A 135 -5.78 19.25 -5.53
CA PRO A 135 -4.62 19.07 -4.65
C PRO A 135 -4.81 19.77 -3.30
N LYS A 136 -4.55 19.04 -2.21
CA LYS A 136 -4.62 19.48 -0.81
C LYS A 136 -3.27 19.28 -0.13
N LYS A 137 -2.42 20.31 -0.13
CA LYS A 137 -1.12 20.26 0.54
C LYS A 137 -1.29 20.14 2.07
N ILE A 138 -0.56 19.22 2.68
CA ILE A 138 -0.39 19.07 4.14
C ILE A 138 1.02 19.56 4.51
N PRO A 139 1.16 20.77 5.06
CA PRO A 139 2.45 21.31 5.50
C PRO A 139 3.16 20.45 6.55
N HIS A 140 4.39 20.83 6.88
CA HIS A 140 5.18 20.23 7.95
C HIS A 140 4.37 20.08 9.24
N CYS A 141 4.35 18.88 9.79
CA CYS A 141 3.80 18.60 11.11
C CYS A 141 4.40 17.31 11.69
N VAL A 142 4.49 17.24 13.01
CA VAL A 142 4.97 16.04 13.72
C VAL A 142 4.08 15.71 14.91
N GLY A 143 3.45 14.54 14.86
CA GLY A 143 2.44 14.09 15.80
C GLY A 143 1.03 14.49 15.37
N ILE A 144 0.04 13.68 15.75
CA ILE A 144 -1.37 13.87 15.35
C ILE A 144 -1.90 15.22 15.82
N ALA A 145 -1.53 15.66 17.03
CA ALA A 145 -1.99 16.93 17.59
C ALA A 145 -1.49 18.15 16.79
N ASP A 146 -0.28 18.08 16.26
CA ASP A 146 0.29 19.13 15.40
C ASP A 146 -0.31 19.06 13.99
N CYS A 147 -0.39 17.86 13.41
CA CYS A 147 -0.97 17.68 12.08
C CYS A 147 -2.46 18.09 12.01
N LYS A 148 -3.22 17.94 13.11
CA LYS A 148 -4.61 18.43 13.21
C LYS A 148 -4.74 19.96 13.10
N GLN A 149 -3.67 20.71 13.35
CA GLN A 149 -3.65 22.16 13.14
C GLN A 149 -3.46 22.52 11.67
N GLN A 150 -2.88 21.62 10.88
CA GLN A 150 -2.61 21.82 9.44
C GLN A 150 -3.77 21.32 8.58
N ALA A 151 -4.41 20.20 8.96
CA ALA A 151 -5.60 19.68 8.30
C ALA A 151 -6.51 18.96 9.29
N SER A 152 -7.82 19.12 9.10
CA SER A 152 -8.80 18.36 9.87
C SER A 152 -8.64 16.85 9.64
N GLU A 153 -9.01 16.07 10.64
CA GLU A 153 -9.12 14.61 10.52
C GLU A 153 -10.08 14.25 9.38
N LEU A 154 -9.67 13.33 8.51
CA LEU A 154 -10.42 12.98 7.31
C LEU A 154 -11.35 11.80 7.61
N GLU A 155 -12.59 11.86 7.15
CA GLU A 155 -13.49 10.71 7.22
C GLU A 155 -13.24 9.78 6.04
N VAL A 156 -12.48 8.71 6.26
CA VAL A 156 -12.26 7.63 5.28
C VAL A 156 -13.60 7.01 4.91
N CYS A 157 -14.40 6.74 5.95
CA CYS A 157 -15.78 6.29 5.85
C CYS A 157 -16.63 7.17 6.76
N PRO A 158 -17.60 7.93 6.20
CA PRO A 158 -18.39 8.89 6.97
C PRO A 158 -18.96 8.31 8.26
N GLY A 159 -18.61 8.91 9.42
CA GLY A 159 -19.04 8.47 10.75
C GLY A 159 -18.53 7.09 11.22
N VAL A 160 -17.68 6.41 10.44
CA VAL A 160 -17.29 4.99 10.68
C VAL A 160 -15.78 4.85 10.85
N ALA A 161 -15.00 5.36 9.91
CA ALA A 161 -13.54 5.24 9.92
C ALA A 161 -12.89 6.56 9.55
N LYS A 162 -11.77 6.88 10.20
CA LYS A 162 -11.09 8.17 10.06
C LYS A 162 -9.61 8.01 9.78
N LEU A 163 -9.02 9.02 9.17
CA LEU A 163 -7.59 9.12 8.91
C LEU A 163 -7.04 10.36 9.60
N SER A 164 -6.03 10.15 10.44
CA SER A 164 -5.18 11.21 10.99
C SER A 164 -3.79 11.12 10.37
N PHE A 165 -3.19 12.26 10.03
CA PHE A 165 -1.78 12.30 9.68
C PHE A 165 -0.93 12.29 10.96
N VAL A 166 0.14 11.50 10.96
CA VAL A 166 1.09 11.41 12.08
C VAL A 166 2.32 12.28 11.83
N VAL A 167 2.75 12.39 10.57
CA VAL A 167 3.83 13.27 10.15
C VAL A 167 3.65 13.61 8.67
N SER A 168 4.04 14.83 8.31
CA SER A 168 4.12 15.31 6.93
C SER A 168 5.36 16.17 6.77
N ALA A 169 6.01 16.09 5.60
CA ALA A 169 7.10 17.01 5.22
C ALA A 169 8.16 17.20 6.33
N TYR A 170 8.61 16.11 6.96
CA TYR A 170 9.49 16.16 8.15
C TYR A 170 10.80 16.94 7.90
N LYS A 171 11.33 16.90 6.66
CA LYS A 171 12.51 17.65 6.22
C LYS A 171 12.17 18.89 5.42
N GLU A 172 10.92 19.33 5.50
CA GLU A 172 10.43 20.54 4.84
C GLU A 172 10.62 20.49 3.32
N CYS A 173 10.49 19.29 2.72
CA CYS A 173 10.45 19.08 1.27
C CYS A 173 11.71 19.51 0.49
N GLY A 174 12.83 19.73 1.17
CA GLY A 174 14.15 19.95 0.57
C GLY A 174 14.20 20.93 -0.60
N SER A 175 15.03 20.61 -1.61
CA SER A 175 15.19 21.45 -2.79
C SER A 175 14.02 21.29 -3.76
N LYS A 176 13.49 22.42 -4.26
CA LYS A 176 12.32 22.48 -5.17
C LYS A 176 11.01 21.98 -4.54
N ASP A 177 10.94 21.88 -3.21
CA ASP A 177 9.73 21.44 -2.50
C ASP A 177 9.27 20.06 -3.02
N LYS A 178 10.24 19.16 -3.27
CA LYS A 178 10.01 17.76 -3.69
C LYS A 178 9.84 16.90 -2.43
N ALA A 179 8.81 16.08 -2.39
CA ALA A 179 8.62 15.11 -1.32
C ALA A 179 9.57 13.93 -1.50
N GLU A 180 10.66 13.91 -0.74
CA GLU A 180 11.55 12.75 -0.60
C GLU A 180 10.99 11.77 0.45
N ASN A 181 11.65 10.62 0.63
CA ASN A 181 11.23 9.58 1.58
C ASN A 181 11.00 10.13 3.00
N GLU A 182 11.93 10.95 3.49
CA GLU A 182 11.86 11.61 4.80
C GLU A 182 10.61 12.51 4.94
N ASP A 183 10.05 13.01 3.84
CA ASP A 183 8.89 13.91 3.80
C ASP A 183 7.55 13.18 3.64
N SER A 184 7.57 11.84 3.64
CA SER A 184 6.37 11.02 3.44
C SER A 184 5.23 11.40 4.39
N LEU A 185 4.02 11.51 3.84
CA LEU A 185 2.78 11.74 4.57
C LEU A 185 2.29 10.44 5.21
N VAL A 186 2.60 10.28 6.50
CA VAL A 186 2.24 9.07 7.27
C VAL A 186 0.81 9.16 7.74
N SER A 187 0.01 8.16 7.36
CA SER A 187 -1.43 8.09 7.60
C SER A 187 -1.78 7.00 8.62
N LYS A 188 -2.54 7.35 9.66
CA LYS A 188 -3.15 6.41 10.60
C LYS A 188 -4.65 6.34 10.35
N ILE A 189 -5.12 5.19 9.90
CA ILE A 189 -6.55 4.90 9.74
C ILE A 189 -7.05 4.26 11.03
N THR A 190 -8.15 4.76 11.59
CA THR A 190 -8.79 4.22 12.79
C THR A 190 -10.21 3.81 12.48
N PHE A 191 -10.57 2.58 12.84
CA PHE A 191 -11.90 2.01 12.76
C PHE A 191 -12.19 1.24 14.06
N ASN A 192 -13.11 1.79 14.86
CA ASN A 192 -13.35 1.34 16.23
C ASN A 192 -12.04 1.25 17.04
N THR A 193 -11.69 0.06 17.52
CA THR A 193 -10.48 -0.20 18.31
C THR A 193 -9.27 -0.59 17.46
N ILE A 194 -9.44 -0.73 16.15
CA ILE A 194 -8.40 -1.17 15.22
C ILE A 194 -7.84 0.03 14.46
N SER A 195 -6.53 0.04 14.28
CA SER A 195 -5.85 1.03 13.47
C SER A 195 -4.82 0.41 12.53
N ALA A 196 -4.67 1.05 11.37
CA ALA A 196 -3.69 0.71 10.35
C ALA A 196 -2.77 1.92 10.10
N LEU A 197 -1.46 1.69 10.14
CA LEU A 197 -0.45 2.70 9.82
C LEU A 197 0.11 2.48 8.42
N ILE A 198 -0.05 3.47 7.56
CA ILE A 198 0.45 3.49 6.19
C ILE A 198 1.50 4.60 6.08
N THR A 199 2.77 4.22 5.93
CA THR A 199 3.90 5.17 6.05
C THR A 199 4.51 5.62 4.72
N GLY A 200 4.04 5.08 3.58
CA GLY A 200 4.79 5.20 2.32
C GLY A 200 6.23 4.70 2.53
N ASP A 201 7.20 5.57 2.19
CA ASP A 201 8.63 5.29 2.32
C ASP A 201 9.29 6.10 3.43
N PHE A 202 8.52 6.55 4.43
CA PHE A 202 9.02 7.31 5.57
C PHE A 202 10.24 6.66 6.24
N GLU A 203 11.39 7.31 6.13
CA GLU A 203 12.62 6.86 6.76
C GLU A 203 13.37 8.05 7.32
N LEU A 204 14.12 7.85 8.41
CA LEU A 204 14.96 8.88 8.99
C LEU A 204 16.38 8.33 9.15
N LYS A 205 17.24 8.61 8.17
CA LYS A 205 18.59 8.02 8.05
C LYS A 205 19.59 8.50 9.11
N LYS A 206 19.34 9.65 9.76
CA LYS A 206 20.21 10.17 10.83
C LYS A 206 19.72 9.65 12.17
N ASP A 207 20.60 9.01 12.93
CA ASP A 207 20.27 8.32 14.19
C ASP A 207 19.52 9.20 15.21
N ASP A 208 19.77 10.51 15.22
CA ASP A 208 19.08 11.44 16.12
C ASP A 208 17.71 11.89 15.63
N ASP A 209 17.44 11.85 14.33
CA ASP A 209 16.15 12.28 13.78
C ASP A 209 15.04 11.32 14.18
N MET A 210 15.29 10.00 14.07
CA MET A 210 14.31 8.99 14.51
C MET A 210 14.02 9.11 16.01
N LYS A 211 15.04 9.37 16.85
CA LYS A 211 14.82 9.58 18.29
C LYS A 211 13.97 10.82 18.57
N LYS A 212 14.26 11.95 17.91
CA LYS A 212 13.49 13.19 18.05
C LYS A 212 12.04 12.99 17.62
N PHE A 213 11.84 12.35 16.47
CA PHE A 213 10.52 12.00 15.97
C PHE A 213 9.74 11.13 16.99
N LEU A 214 10.36 10.06 17.50
CA LEU A 214 9.73 9.18 18.48
C LEU A 214 9.46 9.88 19.83
N ASN A 215 10.27 10.85 20.24
CA ASN A 215 9.97 11.63 21.46
C ASN A 215 8.65 12.41 21.35
N ILE A 216 8.18 12.70 20.14
CA ILE A 216 6.94 13.44 19.88
C ILE A 216 5.81 12.46 19.52
N ALA A 217 6.02 11.63 18.50
CA ALA A 217 4.96 10.86 17.83
C ALA A 217 4.84 9.41 18.28
N LYS A 218 5.64 8.92 19.23
CA LYS A 218 5.66 7.48 19.60
C LYS A 218 4.28 6.90 19.95
N GLN A 219 3.45 7.66 20.67
CA GLN A 219 2.10 7.20 21.04
C GLN A 219 1.15 7.16 19.83
N ASP A 220 1.35 8.07 18.88
CA ASP A 220 0.51 8.16 17.68
C ASP A 220 0.73 6.97 16.73
N LEU A 221 1.91 6.35 16.75
CA LEU A 221 2.29 5.25 15.85
C LEU A 221 1.58 3.92 16.14
N GLN A 222 1.13 3.69 17.38
CA GLN A 222 0.58 2.40 17.81
C GLN A 222 -0.58 1.96 16.90
N SER A 223 -0.40 0.86 16.18
CA SER A 223 -1.36 0.36 15.18
C SER A 223 -1.32 -1.15 15.07
N GLN A 224 -2.47 -1.80 14.85
CA GLN A 224 -2.56 -3.26 14.72
C GLN A 224 -2.04 -3.74 13.36
N ILE A 225 -2.30 -2.97 12.30
CA ILE A 225 -1.85 -3.24 10.94
C ILE A 225 -0.77 -2.21 10.57
N TYR A 226 0.32 -2.65 9.96
CA TYR A 226 1.41 -1.77 9.53
C TYR A 226 1.88 -2.10 8.10
N LYS A 227 1.81 -1.13 7.19
CA LYS A 227 2.53 -1.19 5.92
C LYS A 227 3.99 -0.87 6.20
N LEU A 228 4.89 -1.85 6.08
CA LEU A 228 6.32 -1.65 6.28
C LEU A 228 6.81 -0.47 5.45
N SER A 229 7.61 0.38 6.09
CA SER A 229 8.12 1.57 5.45
C SER A 229 9.14 1.20 4.37
N HIS A 230 9.13 1.95 3.27
CA HIS A 230 10.10 1.83 2.18
C HIS A 230 10.18 0.40 1.65
N HIS A 231 9.01 -0.14 1.30
CA HIS A 231 8.79 -1.51 0.80
C HIS A 231 9.30 -2.63 1.74
N GLY A 232 9.63 -2.30 3.00
CA GLY A 232 10.31 -3.21 3.94
C GLY A 232 11.84 -3.14 3.88
N SER A 233 12.40 -1.98 3.56
CA SER A 233 13.81 -1.68 3.73
C SER A 233 14.21 -1.74 5.20
N TYR A 234 15.32 -2.41 5.51
CA TYR A 234 15.77 -2.60 6.89
C TYR A 234 16.04 -1.26 7.61
N GLY A 235 16.68 -0.30 6.94
CA GLY A 235 17.04 1.00 7.53
C GLY A 235 15.84 1.92 7.79
N ALA A 236 14.75 1.75 7.05
CA ALA A 236 13.51 2.50 7.24
C ALA A 236 12.66 1.95 8.40
N ASN A 237 13.03 0.78 8.93
CA ASN A 237 12.29 0.04 9.95
C ASN A 237 13.18 -0.25 11.18
N PRO A 238 13.79 0.76 11.83
CA PRO A 238 14.64 0.52 12.98
C PRO A 238 13.81 0.00 14.17
N VAL A 239 14.39 -0.85 15.00
CA VAL A 239 13.70 -1.51 16.13
C VAL A 239 12.91 -0.55 17.03
N PRO A 240 13.43 0.64 17.44
CA PRO A 240 12.64 1.58 18.24
C PRO A 240 11.36 2.10 17.55
N PHE A 241 11.38 2.22 16.22
CA PHE A 241 10.20 2.59 15.44
C PHE A 241 9.22 1.42 15.38
N LEU A 242 9.70 0.21 15.11
CA LEU A 242 8.86 -1.00 15.08
C LEU A 242 8.20 -1.30 16.43
N ASP A 243 8.94 -1.12 17.54
CA ASP A 243 8.41 -1.28 18.89
C ASP A 243 7.38 -0.19 19.23
N ALA A 244 7.52 1.03 18.67
CA ALA A 244 6.54 2.10 18.84
C ALA A 244 5.25 1.83 18.04
N VAL A 245 5.36 1.26 16.84
CA VAL A 245 4.22 0.83 16.03
C VAL A 245 3.48 -0.35 16.69
N GLY A 246 4.21 -1.35 17.19
CA GLY A 246 3.64 -2.46 17.94
C GLY A 246 2.65 -3.33 17.16
N ALA A 247 2.80 -3.43 15.84
CA ALA A 247 1.85 -4.11 14.96
C ALA A 247 1.79 -5.63 15.16
N SER A 248 0.58 -6.16 15.01
CA SER A 248 0.31 -7.60 15.01
C SER A 248 0.21 -8.18 13.60
N TYR A 249 -0.07 -7.33 12.60
CA TYR A 249 -0.15 -7.67 11.19
C TYR A 249 0.70 -6.70 10.40
N VAL A 250 1.55 -7.19 9.51
CA VAL A 250 2.39 -6.33 8.69
C VAL A 250 2.35 -6.76 7.24
N PHE A 251 2.49 -5.80 6.32
CA PHE A 251 2.60 -6.10 4.91
C PHE A 251 3.56 -5.14 4.22
N SER A 252 4.08 -5.53 3.06
CA SER A 252 4.71 -4.58 2.15
C SER A 252 4.33 -4.87 0.71
N SER A 253 4.27 -3.80 -0.08
CA SER A 253 4.44 -3.97 -1.51
C SER A 253 5.89 -4.36 -1.76
N SER A 254 6.12 -5.42 -2.55
CA SER A 254 7.44 -6.03 -2.70
C SER A 254 7.88 -6.09 -4.15
N GLY A 255 9.18 -5.93 -4.38
CA GLY A 255 9.74 -5.97 -5.73
C GLY A 255 11.25 -6.24 -5.74
N PHE A 256 11.70 -6.89 -6.82
CA PHE A 256 13.08 -7.37 -6.96
C PHE A 256 14.11 -6.27 -7.15
N ARG A 257 13.76 -5.13 -7.77
CA ARG A 257 14.73 -4.14 -8.26
C ARG A 257 15.67 -3.66 -7.16
N TYR A 258 15.13 -3.45 -5.96
CA TYR A 258 15.89 -3.00 -4.79
C TYR A 258 16.02 -4.08 -3.71
N GLY A 259 15.43 -5.26 -3.93
CA GLY A 259 15.44 -6.36 -2.97
C GLY A 259 14.69 -6.03 -1.69
N HIS A 260 13.44 -5.58 -1.81
CA HIS A 260 12.59 -5.30 -0.65
C HIS A 260 11.33 -6.19 -0.67
N PRO A 261 10.91 -6.73 0.49
CA PRO A 261 11.46 -6.49 1.84
C PRO A 261 12.78 -7.22 2.11
N ARG A 262 13.58 -6.70 3.06
CA ARG A 262 14.86 -7.31 3.47
C ARG A 262 14.66 -8.52 4.38
N CYS A 263 15.43 -9.59 4.19
CA CYS A 263 15.36 -10.74 5.10
C CYS A 263 15.83 -10.41 6.51
N GLU A 264 16.77 -9.48 6.66
CA GLU A 264 17.27 -8.98 7.95
C GLU A 264 16.13 -8.44 8.83
N LEU A 265 15.11 -7.81 8.22
CA LEU A 265 13.95 -7.31 8.94
C LEU A 265 13.10 -8.45 9.52
N TYR A 266 12.89 -9.51 8.75
CA TYR A 266 12.19 -10.71 9.22
C TYR A 266 12.99 -11.41 10.32
N ASP A 267 14.26 -11.73 10.03
CA ASP A 267 15.09 -12.57 10.90
C ASP A 267 15.40 -11.90 12.24
N HIS A 268 15.68 -10.58 12.25
CA HIS A 268 16.05 -9.88 13.47
C HIS A 268 14.86 -9.44 14.32
N TYR A 269 13.71 -9.15 13.71
CA TYR A 269 12.57 -8.59 14.42
C TYR A 269 11.33 -9.50 14.36
N TYR A 270 10.71 -9.63 13.18
CA TYR A 270 9.38 -10.24 13.08
C TYR A 270 9.35 -11.73 13.38
N LYS A 271 10.46 -12.44 13.16
CA LYS A 271 10.58 -13.87 13.48
C LYS A 271 10.30 -14.16 14.97
N ASN A 272 10.60 -13.23 15.87
CA ASN A 272 10.40 -13.41 17.31
C ASN A 272 9.27 -12.53 17.88
N LYS A 273 8.84 -11.50 17.14
CA LYS A 273 7.82 -10.54 17.61
C LYS A 273 6.39 -10.94 17.24
N LEU A 274 6.20 -11.56 16.06
CA LEU A 274 4.90 -12.07 15.65
C LEU A 274 4.72 -13.49 16.16
N LEU A 275 3.54 -13.77 16.71
CA LEU A 275 3.17 -15.09 17.22
C LEU A 275 2.96 -16.09 16.07
N ASP A 276 3.43 -17.32 16.27
CA ASP A 276 3.20 -18.42 15.34
C ASP A 276 1.76 -18.93 15.42
N ASN A 277 1.20 -19.35 14.28
CA ASN A 277 -0.19 -19.84 14.13
C ASN A 277 -1.27 -18.76 14.38
N THR A 278 -0.93 -17.48 14.21
CA THR A 278 -1.94 -16.41 14.22
C THR A 278 -2.75 -16.40 12.94
N VAL A 279 -2.21 -16.95 11.86
CA VAL A 279 -2.77 -16.94 10.51
C VAL A 279 -2.44 -18.25 9.80
N ASP A 280 -3.16 -18.54 8.70
CA ASP A 280 -2.90 -19.70 7.86
C ASP A 280 -1.50 -19.67 7.25
N ASP A 281 -0.97 -20.85 6.95
CA ASP A 281 0.35 -20.99 6.31
C ASP A 281 0.31 -20.34 4.92
N HIS A 282 1.27 -19.45 4.65
CA HIS A 282 1.37 -18.74 3.38
C HIS A 282 2.81 -18.49 2.98
N LEU A 283 3.03 -18.27 1.68
CA LEU A 283 4.34 -17.92 1.15
C LEU A 283 4.70 -16.48 1.49
N TYR A 284 5.93 -16.29 1.95
CA TYR A 284 6.55 -14.99 2.14
C TYR A 284 7.89 -14.96 1.40
N THR A 285 8.18 -13.86 0.71
CA THR A 285 9.48 -13.61 0.08
C THR A 285 10.14 -12.39 0.69
N CYS A 286 11.40 -12.54 1.08
CA CYS A 286 12.31 -11.45 1.39
C CYS A 286 13.57 -11.56 0.53
N PHE A 287 14.47 -10.58 0.62
CA PHE A 287 15.69 -10.56 -0.15
C PHE A 287 16.92 -10.44 0.73
N ASN A 288 17.90 -11.30 0.48
CA ASN A 288 19.24 -11.23 1.06
C ASN A 288 20.14 -10.35 0.20
N HIS A 289 20.90 -9.45 0.82
CA HIS A 289 21.94 -8.69 0.12
C HIS A 289 23.18 -9.55 -0.11
N ILE A 290 23.61 -9.66 -1.37
CA ILE A 290 24.76 -10.47 -1.79
C ILE A 290 25.93 -9.63 -2.34
N GLY A 291 25.95 -8.34 -2.02
CA GLY A 291 26.99 -7.39 -2.43
C GLY A 291 26.69 -6.65 -3.74
N SER A 292 27.34 -5.50 -3.95
CA SER A 292 27.23 -4.68 -5.18
C SER A 292 25.79 -4.35 -5.61
N ASN A 293 24.89 -4.05 -4.65
CA ASN A 293 23.46 -3.81 -4.88
C ASN A 293 22.73 -4.97 -5.58
N LYS A 294 23.21 -6.21 -5.37
CA LYS A 294 22.56 -7.43 -5.85
C LYS A 294 21.84 -8.14 -4.71
N TYR A 295 20.75 -8.80 -5.07
CA TYR A 295 19.83 -9.40 -4.14
C TYR A 295 19.40 -10.78 -4.62
N ASN A 296 19.29 -11.73 -3.69
CA ASN A 296 18.70 -13.02 -3.94
C ASN A 296 17.37 -13.13 -3.18
N PRO A 297 16.26 -13.53 -3.84
CA PRO A 297 15.03 -13.82 -3.13
C PRO A 297 15.23 -15.05 -2.24
N ASN A 298 14.60 -15.01 -1.07
CA ASN A 298 14.43 -16.12 -0.16
C ASN A 298 12.93 -16.25 0.11
N SER A 299 12.36 -17.36 -0.30
CA SER A 299 10.93 -17.63 -0.19
C SER A 299 10.70 -18.84 0.68
N PHE A 300 9.80 -18.70 1.65
CA PHE A 300 9.48 -19.76 2.59
C PHE A 300 8.03 -19.63 3.06
N ASN A 301 7.47 -20.73 3.53
CA ASN A 301 6.17 -20.71 4.19
C ASN A 301 6.30 -20.19 5.63
N THR A 302 5.32 -19.41 6.06
CA THR A 302 5.24 -18.91 7.42
C THR A 302 3.79 -18.83 7.90
N LYS A 303 3.61 -18.95 9.21
CA LYS A 303 2.33 -18.71 9.91
C LYS A 303 2.36 -17.42 10.75
N LYS A 304 3.32 -16.54 10.47
CA LYS A 304 3.41 -15.20 11.04
C LYS A 304 2.60 -14.26 10.18
N ALA A 305 1.87 -13.33 10.78
CA ALA A 305 1.07 -12.34 10.07
C ALA A 305 1.92 -11.25 9.36
N ILE A 306 2.74 -11.66 8.39
CA ILE A 306 3.62 -10.82 7.58
C ILE A 306 3.46 -11.18 6.10
N TYR A 307 3.02 -10.20 5.32
CA TYR A 307 2.56 -10.45 3.95
C TYR A 307 3.33 -9.61 2.91
N VAL A 308 3.39 -10.11 1.68
CA VAL A 308 3.97 -9.41 0.54
C VAL A 308 3.04 -9.48 -0.66
N THR A 309 3.02 -8.43 -1.48
CA THR A 309 2.23 -8.41 -2.71
C THR A 309 2.88 -9.16 -3.87
N SER A 310 4.16 -9.53 -3.77
CA SER A 310 4.82 -10.42 -4.72
C SER A 310 5.68 -11.50 -4.04
N VAL A 311 5.60 -12.71 -4.60
CA VAL A 311 6.32 -13.91 -4.16
C VAL A 311 7.18 -14.44 -5.30
N TYR A 312 8.37 -14.93 -4.97
CA TYR A 312 9.31 -15.52 -5.94
C TYR A 312 9.40 -17.02 -5.72
N LYS A 313 8.96 -17.83 -6.68
CA LYS A 313 9.11 -19.28 -6.62
C LYS A 313 10.35 -19.71 -7.41
N PRO A 314 11.24 -20.53 -6.83
CA PRO A 314 12.35 -21.10 -7.58
C PRO A 314 11.82 -22.05 -8.66
N ASP A 315 12.31 -21.90 -9.88
CA ASP A 315 12.16 -22.82 -11.00
C ASP A 315 13.56 -23.28 -11.45
N PHE A 316 13.70 -24.47 -12.02
CA PHE A 316 14.95 -25.24 -12.21
C PHE A 316 16.20 -24.45 -12.67
N THR A 317 16.03 -23.31 -13.35
CA THR A 317 17.10 -22.37 -13.72
C THR A 317 16.77 -20.87 -13.49
N HIS A 318 15.58 -20.52 -13.02
CA HIS A 318 15.05 -19.13 -12.96
C HIS A 318 14.11 -18.92 -11.74
N TRP A 319 13.54 -17.72 -11.62
CA TRP A 319 12.48 -17.41 -10.65
C TRP A 319 11.19 -17.07 -11.38
N THR A 320 10.08 -17.64 -10.94
CA THR A 320 8.73 -17.20 -11.35
C THR A 320 8.19 -16.23 -10.32
N ARG A 321 7.50 -15.18 -10.79
CA ARG A 321 6.89 -14.15 -9.93
C ARG A 321 5.40 -14.36 -9.89
N GLU A 322 4.88 -14.47 -8.68
CA GLU A 322 3.46 -14.48 -8.41
C GLU A 322 3.07 -13.22 -7.65
N TYR A 323 1.88 -12.73 -7.96
CA TYR A 323 1.37 -11.48 -7.41
C TYR A 323 0.12 -11.76 -6.61
N TYR A 324 -0.02 -11.09 -5.47
CA TYR A 324 -1.12 -11.28 -4.54
C TYR A 324 -1.70 -9.93 -4.14
N ILE A 325 -3.02 -9.86 -4.15
CA ILE A 325 -3.75 -8.84 -3.39
C ILE A 325 -3.76 -9.32 -1.93
N VAL A 326 -3.20 -8.51 -1.03
CA VAL A 326 -3.32 -8.74 0.41
C VAL A 326 -4.54 -7.98 0.90
N LYS A 327 -5.56 -8.68 1.38
CA LYS A 327 -6.82 -8.10 1.86
C LYS A 327 -6.97 -8.31 3.36
N PHE A 328 -6.99 -7.23 4.13
CA PHE A 328 -7.40 -7.23 5.52
C PHE A 328 -8.90 -6.97 5.60
N ASN A 329 -9.63 -7.81 6.32
CA ASN A 329 -11.07 -7.72 6.58
C ASN A 329 -11.25 -7.41 8.07
N ILE A 330 -11.69 -6.20 8.40
CA ILE A 330 -11.79 -5.73 9.79
C ILE A 330 -13.27 -5.58 10.14
N ASP A 331 -13.75 -6.40 11.06
CA ASP A 331 -15.13 -6.31 11.52
C ASP A 331 -15.32 -5.27 12.64
N ALA A 332 -16.58 -4.91 12.92
CA ALA A 332 -16.90 -3.93 13.93
C ALA A 332 -16.49 -4.35 15.37
N GLY A 333 -16.32 -5.65 15.62
CA GLY A 333 -15.84 -6.21 16.89
C GLY A 333 -14.32 -6.14 17.07
N GLY A 334 -13.58 -5.69 16.04
CA GLY A 334 -12.14 -5.58 16.06
C GLY A 334 -11.40 -6.86 15.67
N ASN A 335 -12.08 -7.84 15.08
CA ASN A 335 -11.39 -9.01 14.52
C ASN A 335 -10.81 -8.66 13.14
N ILE A 336 -9.60 -9.17 12.88
CA ILE A 336 -8.89 -8.96 11.62
C ILE A 336 -8.71 -10.31 10.94
N GLY A 337 -9.33 -10.50 9.77
CA GLY A 337 -9.05 -11.63 8.87
C GLY A 337 -8.16 -11.18 7.72
N VAL A 338 -7.27 -12.05 7.22
CA VAL A 338 -6.42 -11.74 6.06
C VAL A 338 -6.65 -12.76 4.95
N GLU A 339 -6.78 -12.29 3.72
CA GLU A 339 -6.90 -13.10 2.52
C GLU A 339 -5.80 -12.73 1.52
N LEU A 340 -5.19 -13.74 0.91
CA LEU A 340 -4.23 -13.57 -0.19
C LEU A 340 -4.87 -14.07 -1.48
N LYS A 341 -5.24 -13.13 -2.37
CA LYS A 341 -5.81 -13.48 -3.68
C LYS A 341 -4.73 -13.39 -4.75
N GLN A 342 -4.38 -14.52 -5.36
CA GLN A 342 -3.43 -14.55 -6.46
C GLN A 342 -3.99 -13.80 -7.68
N VAL A 343 -3.17 -12.93 -8.27
CA VAL A 343 -3.43 -12.22 -9.51
C VAL A 343 -2.70 -12.92 -10.64
N LEU A 344 -3.46 -13.42 -11.61
CA LEU A 344 -2.91 -13.99 -12.83
C LEU A 344 -2.61 -12.85 -13.81
N MET A 345 -1.33 -12.57 -14.02
CA MET A 345 -0.85 -11.66 -15.06
C MET A 345 -0.74 -12.44 -16.38
N ASN A 346 -1.11 -11.83 -17.50
CA ASN A 346 -0.86 -12.42 -18.83
C ASN A 346 0.57 -12.17 -19.31
#